data_AF-A0A817MYA5-F1
#
_entry.id   AF-A0A817MYA5-F1
#
_cell.length_a   1.000
_cell.length_b   1.000
_cell.length_c   1.000
_cell.angle_alpha   90.00
_cell.angle_beta   90.00
_cell.angle_gamma   90.00
#
_symmetry.space_group_name_H-M   'P 1'
#
loop_
_entity.id
_entity.type
_entity.pdbx_description
1 polymer ?
#
loop_
_entity_poly.entity_id
_entity_poly.type
_entity_poly.pdbx_seq_one_letter_code
_entity_poly.pdbx_strand_id
1 'polypeptide(L)'
;MVTNQRLSTIEYLVIDHCWTYNELFSIISYTPQLRRLHLFNAFDFHTNIQTILPITLSKLTDISIPTDYLKFNEFEIIIRKIDAKLKVLRVTVQSQDMTFLNAYRWEKLILESLPQLEKFYLRYIENFDREYHYPGRSDQFISSSWIKRQ
;
A
#
# COMPACT_ATOMS: atom_id res chain seq x y z
N MET A 1 -9.32 3.13 -34.60
CA MET A 1 -10.30 3.99 -33.90
C MET A 1 -9.71 4.36 -32.56
N VAL A 2 -9.31 5.62 -32.38
CA VAL A 2 -8.81 6.12 -31.09
C VAL A 2 -10.02 6.69 -30.37
N THR A 3 -10.54 5.97 -29.38
CA THR A 3 -11.56 6.52 -28.49
C THR A 3 -10.90 7.64 -27.69
N ASN A 4 -11.33 8.89 -27.93
CA ASN A 4 -11.09 10.02 -27.03
C ASN A 4 -11.84 9.76 -25.70
N GLN A 5 -11.43 8.73 -24.95
CA GLN A 5 -11.86 8.57 -23.58
C GLN A 5 -11.30 9.76 -22.81
N ARG A 6 -12.20 10.66 -22.41
CA ARG A 6 -11.89 11.77 -21.52
C ARG A 6 -11.42 11.14 -20.21
N LEU A 7 -10.11 10.98 -20.06
CA LEU A 7 -9.51 10.36 -18.89
C LEU A 7 -9.93 11.16 -17.65
N SER A 8 -10.15 10.45 -16.55
CA SER A 8 -10.72 11.04 -15.34
C SER A 8 -9.84 12.16 -14.78
N THR A 9 -10.49 13.23 -14.29
CA THR A 9 -9.85 14.31 -13.54
C THR A 9 -9.79 14.04 -12.04
N ILE A 10 -10.18 12.84 -11.59
CA ILE A 10 -10.14 12.44 -10.19
C ILE A 10 -8.69 12.50 -9.69
N GLU A 11 -8.47 13.34 -8.69
CA GLU A 11 -7.18 13.45 -7.98
C GLU A 11 -7.19 12.73 -6.63
N TYR A 12 -8.37 12.50 -6.05
CA TYR A 12 -8.55 11.90 -4.72
C TYR A 12 -9.59 10.80 -4.83
N LEU A 13 -9.21 9.58 -4.45
CA LEU A 13 -10.10 8.44 -4.45
C LEU A 13 -10.05 7.75 -3.10
N VAL A 14 -11.24 7.52 -2.55
CA VAL A 14 -11.45 6.68 -1.38
C VAL A 14 -12.27 5.47 -1.84
N ILE A 15 -11.77 4.27 -1.60
CA ILE A 15 -12.48 3.03 -1.87
C ILE A 15 -12.74 2.36 -0.52
N ASP A 16 -13.98 2.46 -0.06
CA ASP A 16 -14.46 1.78 1.14
C ASP A 16 -15.48 0.70 0.77
N HIS A 17 -14.95 -0.35 0.16
CA HIS A 17 -15.70 -1.53 -0.28
C HIS A 17 -14.72 -2.69 -0.41
N CYS A 18 -15.18 -3.94 -0.39
CA CYS A 18 -14.34 -5.08 -0.76
C CYS A 18 -13.82 -4.91 -2.20
N TRP A 19 -12.49 -4.93 -2.37
CA TRP A 19 -11.85 -4.83 -3.69
C TRP A 19 -10.84 -5.95 -3.87
N THR A 20 -10.72 -6.39 -5.11
CA THR A 20 -9.65 -7.26 -5.59
C THR A 20 -8.52 -6.41 -6.19
N TYR A 21 -7.31 -6.97 -6.27
CA TYR A 21 -6.20 -6.27 -6.93
C TYR A 21 -6.53 -5.91 -8.39
N ASN A 22 -7.17 -6.80 -9.14
CA ASN A 22 -7.53 -6.54 -10.53
C ASN A 22 -8.48 -5.35 -10.71
N GLU A 23 -9.47 -5.21 -9.82
CA GLU A 23 -10.38 -4.06 -9.81
C GLU A 23 -9.63 -2.78 -9.47
N LEU A 24 -8.77 -2.82 -8.45
CA LEU A 24 -7.95 -1.68 -8.05
C LEU A 24 -7.10 -1.18 -9.23
N PHE A 25 -6.39 -2.07 -9.90
CA PHE A 25 -5.55 -1.73 -11.05
C PHE A 25 -6.37 -1.21 -12.23
N SER A 26 -7.55 -1.78 -12.47
CA SER A 26 -8.50 -1.29 -13.48
C SER A 26 -8.91 0.14 -13.17
N ILE A 27 -9.36 0.43 -11.95
CA ILE A 27 -9.79 1.77 -11.52
C ILE A 27 -8.65 2.77 -11.69
N ILE A 28 -7.45 2.40 -11.22
CA ILE A 28 -6.27 3.25 -11.31
C ILE A 28 -5.93 3.60 -12.77
N SER A 29 -6.04 2.64 -13.69
CA SER A 29 -5.75 2.87 -15.12
C SER A 29 -6.61 3.97 -15.76
N TYR A 30 -7.82 4.19 -15.24
CA TYR A 30 -8.74 5.23 -15.70
C TYR A 30 -8.62 6.57 -14.95
N THR A 31 -7.77 6.64 -13.92
CA THR A 31 -7.55 7.84 -13.08
C THR A 31 -6.09 8.32 -13.16
N PRO A 32 -5.61 8.80 -14.32
CA PRO A 32 -4.21 9.20 -14.48
C PRO A 32 -3.83 10.47 -13.70
N GLN A 33 -4.82 11.23 -13.24
CA GLN A 33 -4.61 12.42 -12.41
C GLN A 33 -4.57 12.10 -10.91
N LEU A 34 -4.70 10.83 -10.53
CA LEU A 34 -4.81 10.42 -9.13
C LEU A 34 -3.55 10.79 -8.35
N ARG A 35 -3.74 11.56 -7.28
CA ARG A 35 -2.70 12.01 -6.36
C ARG A 35 -2.79 11.29 -5.02
N ARG A 36 -4.01 11.00 -4.56
CA ARG A 36 -4.26 10.30 -3.31
C ARG A 36 -5.21 9.13 -3.48
N LEU A 37 -4.83 7.99 -2.93
CA LEU A 37 -5.61 6.76 -2.98
C LEU A 37 -5.71 6.16 -1.59
N HIS A 38 -6.91 6.13 -1.02
CA HIS A 38 -7.17 5.54 0.28
C HIS A 38 -8.06 4.33 0.11
N LEU A 39 -7.52 3.16 0.48
CA LEU A 39 -8.21 1.89 0.40
C LEU A 39 -8.62 1.47 1.81
N PHE A 40 -9.79 0.86 1.90
CA PHE A 40 -10.28 0.17 3.09
C PHE A 40 -10.68 -1.25 2.68
N ASN A 41 -10.65 -2.19 3.63
CA ASN A 41 -11.21 -3.54 3.48
C ASN A 41 -10.73 -4.30 2.24
N ALA A 42 -9.47 -4.73 2.22
CA ALA A 42 -8.98 -5.61 1.16
C ALA A 42 -9.69 -6.97 1.24
N PHE A 43 -10.21 -7.44 0.11
CA PHE A 43 -10.86 -8.75 0.02
C PHE A 43 -10.22 -9.51 -1.13
N ASP A 44 -9.08 -10.14 -0.87
CA ASP A 44 -8.41 -10.93 -1.88
C ASP A 44 -7.79 -12.19 -1.28
N PHE A 45 -8.36 -13.34 -1.64
CA PHE A 45 -7.84 -14.64 -1.25
C PHE A 45 -6.89 -15.22 -2.31
N HIS A 46 -6.86 -14.72 -3.55
CA HIS A 46 -6.35 -15.51 -4.68
C HIS A 46 -5.76 -14.76 -5.90
N THR A 47 -5.58 -13.44 -5.90
CA THR A 47 -5.01 -12.79 -7.09
C THR A 47 -3.52 -13.10 -7.28
N ASN A 48 -3.15 -13.59 -8.46
CA ASN A 48 -1.76 -13.80 -8.84
C ASN A 48 -1.08 -12.45 -9.12
N ILE A 49 -0.42 -11.90 -8.10
CA ILE A 49 0.17 -10.54 -8.15
C ILE A 49 1.27 -10.39 -9.22
N GLN A 50 1.79 -11.51 -9.74
CA GLN A 50 2.81 -11.51 -10.79
C GLN A 50 2.25 -11.09 -12.17
N THR A 51 0.96 -11.30 -12.44
CA THR A 51 0.37 -10.98 -13.75
C THR A 51 -0.03 -9.51 -13.89
N ILE A 52 0.05 -8.74 -12.81
CA ILE A 52 -0.30 -7.32 -12.83
C ILE A 52 0.73 -6.54 -13.66
N LEU A 53 0.28 -5.92 -14.74
CA LEU A 53 1.09 -5.02 -15.57
C LEU A 53 1.60 -3.82 -14.76
N PRO A 54 2.78 -3.27 -15.09
CA PRO A 54 3.27 -2.06 -14.44
C PRO A 54 2.27 -0.91 -14.67
N ILE A 55 1.75 -0.37 -13.58
CA ILE A 55 0.77 0.73 -13.63
C ILE A 55 1.52 2.04 -13.36
N THR A 56 1.50 2.94 -14.34
CA THR A 56 2.15 4.24 -14.20
C THR A 56 1.26 5.21 -13.43
N LEU A 57 1.41 5.21 -12.11
CA LEU A 57 0.78 6.16 -11.18
C LEU A 57 1.58 7.48 -11.08
N SER A 58 1.81 8.13 -12.22
CA SER A 58 2.80 9.22 -12.36
C SER A 58 2.62 10.45 -11.44
N LYS A 59 1.43 10.61 -10.86
CA LYS A 59 1.04 11.72 -9.98
C LYS A 59 0.68 11.29 -8.57
N LEU A 60 0.67 9.98 -8.28
CA LEU A 60 0.31 9.49 -6.97
C LEU A 60 1.41 9.85 -5.97
N THR A 61 1.03 10.54 -4.90
CA THR A 61 1.95 10.98 -3.86
C THR A 61 1.55 10.48 -2.47
N ASP A 62 0.30 10.05 -2.28
CA ASP A 62 -0.21 9.57 -1.00
C ASP A 62 -1.04 8.31 -1.22
N ILE A 63 -0.69 7.24 -0.50
CA ILE A 63 -1.44 5.99 -0.55
C ILE A 63 -1.68 5.43 0.85
N SER A 64 -2.88 4.91 1.07
CA SER A 64 -3.25 4.13 2.25
C SER A 64 -3.73 2.75 1.83
N ILE A 65 -3.03 1.70 2.29
CA ILE A 65 -3.29 0.31 1.92
C ILE A 65 -3.54 -0.52 3.18
N PRO A 66 -4.70 -1.18 3.31
CA PRO A 66 -4.90 -2.27 4.25
C PRO A 66 -4.25 -3.54 3.68
N THR A 67 -3.57 -4.30 4.52
CA THR A 67 -2.87 -5.54 4.13
C THR A 67 -3.58 -6.77 4.66
N ASP A 68 -4.89 -6.66 4.86
CA ASP A 68 -5.74 -7.74 5.31
C ASP A 68 -5.64 -8.85 4.24
N TYR A 69 -5.22 -10.05 4.66
CA TYR A 69 -4.94 -11.21 3.79
C TYR A 69 -3.71 -11.11 2.87
N LEU A 70 -2.92 -10.04 2.95
CA LEU A 70 -1.71 -9.87 2.15
C LEU A 70 -0.47 -10.29 2.94
N LYS A 71 0.43 -11.07 2.34
CA LYS A 71 1.77 -11.34 2.89
C LYS A 71 2.72 -10.19 2.57
N PHE A 72 3.75 -10.01 3.38
CA PHE A 72 4.70 -8.91 3.13
C PHE A 72 5.39 -9.03 1.77
N ASN A 73 5.74 -10.24 1.32
CA ASN A 73 6.39 -10.44 0.02
C ASN A 73 5.51 -9.96 -1.14
N GLU A 74 4.20 -10.13 -1.01
CA GLU A 74 3.21 -9.73 -2.00
C GLU A 74 3.02 -8.21 -1.99
N PHE A 75 2.92 -7.63 -0.79
CA PHE A 75 2.96 -6.19 -0.58
C PHE A 75 4.20 -5.55 -1.20
N GLU A 76 5.37 -6.15 -1.00
CA GLU A 76 6.64 -5.68 -1.53
C GLU A 76 6.63 -5.60 -3.06
N ILE A 77 6.05 -6.59 -3.74
CA ILE A 77 5.88 -6.59 -5.20
C ILE A 77 4.95 -5.45 -5.64
N ILE A 78 3.87 -5.19 -4.90
CA ILE A 78 2.93 -4.10 -5.22
C ILE A 78 3.61 -2.74 -5.06
N ILE A 79 4.30 -2.50 -3.94
CA ILE A 79 4.99 -1.24 -3.68
C ILE A 79 6.06 -0.97 -4.74
N ARG A 80 6.82 -1.99 -5.15
CA ARG A 80 7.83 -1.87 -6.23
C ARG A 80 7.22 -1.49 -7.58
N LYS A 81 5.92 -1.71 -7.79
CA LYS A 81 5.19 -1.31 -9.01
C LYS A 81 4.62 0.11 -8.93
N ILE A 82 4.59 0.72 -7.75
CA ILE A 82 4.12 2.11 -7.56
C ILE A 82 5.27 3.07 -7.89
N ASP A 83 4.93 4.21 -8.48
CA ASP A 83 5.89 5.22 -8.90
C ASP A 83 6.76 5.73 -7.72
N ALA A 84 8.05 5.92 -7.97
CA ALA A 84 9.05 6.41 -7.03
C ALA A 84 8.75 7.81 -6.44
N LYS A 85 7.77 8.53 -6.99
CA LYS A 85 7.29 9.83 -6.49
C LYS A 85 6.38 9.76 -5.27
N LEU A 86 6.10 8.56 -4.76
CA LEU A 86 5.29 8.40 -3.56
C LEU A 86 5.94 9.11 -2.36
N LYS A 87 5.20 10.05 -1.76
CA LYS A 87 5.65 10.85 -0.61
C LYS A 87 5.11 10.34 0.71
N VAL A 88 3.93 9.74 0.70
CA VAL A 88 3.27 9.27 1.91
C VAL A 88 2.77 7.86 1.70
N LEU A 89 3.20 6.95 2.58
CA LEU A 89 2.75 5.58 2.63
C LEU A 89 2.11 5.30 3.99
N ARG A 90 0.86 4.85 3.96
CA ARG A 90 0.12 4.41 5.14
C ARG A 90 -0.25 2.94 4.95
N VAL A 91 0.08 2.14 5.95
CA VAL A 91 -0.10 0.70 5.91
C VAL A 91 -0.85 0.30 7.17
N THR A 92 -2.01 -0.32 7.00
CA THR A 92 -2.75 -0.92 8.11
C THR A 92 -2.65 -2.43 7.99
N VAL A 93 -2.12 -3.07 9.02
CA VAL A 93 -1.86 -4.51 9.04
C VAL A 93 -2.81 -5.15 10.04
N GLN A 94 -3.75 -5.95 9.55
CA GLN A 94 -4.55 -6.89 10.35
C GLN A 94 -4.20 -8.34 9.97
N SER A 95 -2.93 -8.59 9.69
CA SER A 95 -2.41 -9.87 9.21
C SER A 95 -1.66 -10.62 10.31
N GLN A 96 -1.77 -11.95 10.30
CA GLN A 96 -0.95 -12.85 11.12
C GLN A 96 0.51 -12.92 10.63
N ASP A 97 0.81 -12.35 9.45
CA ASP A 97 2.17 -12.30 8.93
C ASP A 97 3.03 -11.32 9.73
N MET A 98 3.72 -11.85 10.74
CA MET A 98 4.64 -11.11 11.60
C MET A 98 5.81 -10.48 10.82
N THR A 99 6.03 -10.83 9.55
CA THR A 99 7.08 -10.17 8.75
C THR A 99 6.78 -8.69 8.48
N PHE A 100 5.53 -8.24 8.61
CA PHE A 100 5.20 -6.81 8.63
C PHE A 100 5.77 -6.04 9.83
N LEU A 101 6.16 -6.73 10.89
CA LEU A 101 6.84 -6.15 12.05
C LEU A 101 8.38 -6.16 11.90
N ASN A 102 8.90 -6.67 10.78
CA ASN A 102 10.34 -6.68 10.52
C ASN A 102 10.82 -5.32 10.01
N ALA A 103 11.43 -4.55 10.91
CA ALA A 103 11.89 -3.20 10.62
C ALA A 103 12.98 -3.14 9.53
N TYR A 104 13.87 -4.14 9.47
CA TYR A 104 14.92 -4.21 8.44
C TYR A 104 14.34 -4.39 7.03
N ARG A 105 13.27 -5.20 6.90
CA ARG A 105 12.58 -5.37 5.61
C ARG A 105 11.93 -4.08 5.13
N TRP A 106 11.32 -3.32 6.04
CA TRP A 106 10.77 -2.01 5.74
C TRP A 106 11.85 -1.02 5.31
N GLU A 107 12.96 -0.94 6.03
CA GLU A 107 14.09 -0.07 5.68
C GLU A 107 14.58 -0.36 4.27
N LYS A 108 14.84 -1.64 3.98
CA LYS A 108 15.28 -2.08 2.66
C LYS A 108 14.28 -1.71 1.56
N LEU A 109 13.00 -2.01 1.76
CA LEU A 109 11.95 -1.69 0.78
C LEU A 109 11.85 -0.19 0.51
N ILE A 110 11.85 0.64 1.56
CA ILE A 110 11.74 2.09 1.46
C ILE A 110 12.96 2.67 0.72
N LEU A 111 14.17 2.27 1.10
CA LEU A 111 15.40 2.75 0.47
C LEU A 111 15.50 2.33 -1.01
N GLU A 112 15.10 1.10 -1.35
CA GLU A 112 15.21 0.58 -2.70
C GLU A 112 14.10 1.10 -3.64
N SER A 113 12.89 1.30 -3.13
CA SER A 113 11.70 1.50 -3.98
C SER A 113 11.01 2.85 -3.81
N LEU A 114 11.21 3.54 -2.69
CA LEU A 114 10.48 4.77 -2.34
C LEU A 114 11.43 5.92 -1.99
N PRO A 115 12.29 6.36 -2.93
CA PRO A 115 13.33 7.35 -2.68
C PRO A 115 12.80 8.75 -2.33
N GLN A 116 11.52 9.04 -2.59
CA GLN A 116 10.88 10.32 -2.28
C GLN A 116 9.93 10.25 -1.07
N LEU A 117 9.99 9.17 -0.29
CA LEU A 117 9.07 8.98 0.83
C LEU A 117 9.37 9.96 1.97
N GLU A 118 8.46 10.89 2.18
CA GLU A 118 8.54 11.92 3.23
C GLU A 118 7.83 11.49 4.53
N LYS A 119 6.87 10.56 4.46
CA LYS A 119 6.15 10.05 5.63
C LYS A 119 5.77 8.58 5.48
N PHE A 120 6.10 7.79 6.50
CA PHE A 120 5.69 6.39 6.62
C PHE A 120 4.88 6.20 7.89
N TYR A 121 3.73 5.55 7.75
CA TYR A 121 2.84 5.22 8.86
C TYR A 121 2.51 3.74 8.81
N LEU A 122 2.89 3.01 9.85
CA LEU A 122 2.50 1.62 10.03
C LEU A 122 1.57 1.52 11.22
N ARG A 123 0.34 1.04 10.98
CA ARG A 123 -0.62 0.69 12.01
C ARG A 123 -0.76 -0.82 12.04
N TYR A 124 -0.39 -1.44 13.14
CA TYR A 124 -0.60 -2.87 13.37
C TYR A 124 -1.81 -3.06 14.28
N ILE A 125 -2.75 -3.90 13.88
CA ILE A 125 -3.96 -4.20 14.64
C ILE A 125 -3.92 -5.69 14.98
N GLU A 126 -3.82 -6.00 16.26
CA GLU A 126 -3.89 -7.37 16.76
C GLU A 126 -5.35 -7.82 16.76
N ASN A 127 -5.71 -8.74 15.86
CA ASN A 127 -7.01 -9.41 15.90
C ASN A 127 -6.96 -10.49 16.99
N PHE A 128 -7.31 -10.10 18.21
CA PHE A 128 -7.44 -10.98 19.37
C PHE A 128 -8.67 -11.89 19.27
N ASP A 129 -8.67 -12.86 18.35
CA ASP A 129 -9.74 -13.88 18.32
C ASP A 129 -9.31 -15.27 18.80
N ARG A 130 -8.02 -15.52 19.10
CA ARG A 130 -7.56 -16.76 19.77
C ARG A 130 -6.29 -16.54 20.59
N GLU A 131 -6.44 -16.52 21.92
CA GLU A 131 -5.52 -17.02 22.97
C GLU A 131 -3.98 -16.89 22.83
N TYR A 132 -3.43 -15.96 22.06
CA TYR A 132 -1.99 -15.69 22.08
C TYR A 132 -1.72 -14.24 22.48
N HIS A 133 -1.32 -14.07 23.75
CA HIS A 133 -0.80 -12.80 24.26
C HIS A 133 0.57 -12.51 23.64
N TYR A 134 0.63 -11.53 22.74
CA TYR A 134 1.88 -10.84 22.43
C TYR A 134 1.97 -9.60 23.34
N PRO A 135 3.03 -9.42 24.16
CA PRO A 135 3.08 -8.35 25.16
C PRO A 135 3.53 -6.98 24.58
N GLY A 136 3.54 -6.82 23.25
CA GLY A 136 4.07 -5.64 22.58
C GLY A 136 2.99 -4.60 22.31
N ARG A 137 3.09 -3.41 22.93
CA ARG A 137 2.18 -2.28 22.63
C ARG A 137 2.26 -1.88 21.15
N SER A 138 1.13 -1.98 20.44
CA SER A 138 0.99 -1.86 18.98
C SER A 138 1.05 -0.41 18.44
N ASP A 139 1.64 0.53 19.18
CA ASP A 139 1.57 1.98 18.88
C ASP A 139 2.89 2.56 18.28
N GLN A 140 3.90 1.74 17.98
CA GLN A 140 5.30 2.23 17.96
C GLN A 140 5.94 2.56 16.59
N PHE A 141 5.24 2.52 15.45
CA PHE A 141 5.89 2.79 14.15
C PHE A 141 5.35 4.02 13.42
N ILE A 142 5.28 5.16 14.12
CA ILE A 142 5.29 6.49 13.49
C ILE A 142 6.70 7.04 13.66
N SER A 143 7.53 6.91 12.64
CA SER A 143 8.92 7.36 12.74
C SER A 143 9.31 8.21 11.54
N SER A 144 9.45 9.51 11.79
CA SER A 144 10.23 10.43 10.95
C SER A 144 11.71 10.05 10.89
N SER A 145 12.16 9.10 11.73
CA SER A 145 13.57 8.71 11.90
C SER A 145 14.08 7.86 10.74
N TRP A 146 13.21 7.10 10.05
CA TRP A 146 13.60 6.30 8.87
C TRP A 146 13.97 7.17 7.67
N ILE A 147 13.44 8.39 7.62
CA ILE A 147 13.49 9.30 6.48
C ILE A 147 14.72 10.20 6.55
N LYS A 148 15.25 10.43 7.75
CA LYS A 148 16.47 11.21 7.98
C LYS A 148 17.77 10.48 7.58
N ARG A 149 17.68 9.25 7.06
CA ARG A 149 18.83 8.43 6.63
C ARG A 149 19.00 8.34 5.12
N GLN A 150 18.10 8.95 4.35
CA GLN A 150 18.28 9.21 2.92
C GLN A 150 19.16 10.45 2.72
#